data_AF-A0A178K527-F1
#
_entry.id   AF-A0A178K527-F1
#
_cell.length_a   1.000
_cell.length_b   1.000
_cell.length_c   1.000
_cell.angle_alpha   90.00
_cell.angle_beta   90.00
_cell.angle_gamma   90.00
#
_symmetry.space_group_name_H-M   'P 1'
#
loop_
_entity.id
_entity.type
_entity.pdbx_description
1 polymer ?
#
loop_
_entity_poly.entity_id
_entity_poly.type
_entity_poly.pdbx_seq_one_letter_code
_entity_poly.pdbx_strand_id
1 'polypeptide(L)'
;MNYFEGNEFFLLLFVVLLIGFVVNFFEKRKDYYILVLSLLFAGAIYGKSRAMIIYLLAFVIYQYFLVFLAQSIEVKRMKPLIFLSIFPLVINKVFALTSLHLLAFIGISYMSFKTIQIMLEISDGLIKEKISIKDYLQFLLFFPTVSAGPIDRSRRFLKEINEVMPRKEYLELAGDGVYRIVLGLLYKVVLSTYVYQMILALSNTGTVVYSIKYMYLYTLYLFFDFAGYSLMAVGSSNILGIQTPMNFNKPFLSVDIKDFWTRWHITLSTWLRDFVFSRVLMQVIRKKWFKNRLHNATYAYMVNMLVMGFWHGLSVSYIVYGFYHGVLMAGFEVYQKKSTFYKKNKNKNWYKLLSWFVTMNLVMIGFFIFSGEPYKILLTILKR
;
A
#
# COMPACT_ATOMS: atom_id res chain seq x y z
N MET A 1 -14.91 -10.49 -12.98
CA MET A 1 -14.96 -10.16 -11.56
C MET A 1 -13.67 -9.44 -11.22
N ASN A 2 -13.79 -8.24 -10.66
CA ASN A 2 -12.68 -7.47 -10.11
C ASN A 2 -12.84 -7.44 -8.59
N TYR A 3 -11.76 -7.16 -7.85
CA TYR A 3 -11.84 -7.06 -6.40
C TYR A 3 -12.67 -5.85 -5.97
N PHE A 4 -13.67 -6.09 -5.12
CA PHE A 4 -14.55 -5.05 -4.53
C PHE A 4 -15.27 -4.20 -5.58
N GLU A 5 -15.63 -4.82 -6.71
CA GLU A 5 -16.30 -4.18 -7.83
C GLU A 5 -17.27 -5.15 -8.51
N GLY A 6 -18.46 -4.62 -8.83
CA GLY A 6 -19.52 -5.35 -9.54
C GLY A 6 -20.29 -6.33 -8.67
N ASN A 7 -21.53 -6.60 -9.10
CA ASN A 7 -22.47 -7.43 -8.33
C ASN A 7 -21.97 -8.86 -8.15
N GLU A 8 -21.32 -9.44 -9.17
CA GLU A 8 -20.72 -10.79 -9.09
C GLU A 8 -19.78 -10.93 -7.89
N PHE A 9 -18.89 -9.94 -7.69
CA PHE A 9 -17.92 -9.96 -6.60
C PHE A 9 -18.61 -9.85 -5.24
N PHE A 10 -19.55 -8.91 -5.09
CA PHE A 10 -20.22 -8.70 -3.81
C PHE A 10 -21.14 -9.86 -3.43
N LEU A 11 -21.78 -10.53 -4.40
CA LEU A 11 -22.55 -11.74 -4.15
C LEU A 11 -21.66 -12.89 -3.67
N LEU A 12 -20.54 -13.14 -4.36
CA LEU A 12 -19.57 -14.15 -3.92
C LEU A 12 -18.99 -13.81 -2.55
N LEU A 13 -18.60 -12.55 -2.33
CA LEU A 13 -18.09 -12.06 -1.07
C LEU A 13 -19.09 -12.29 0.06
N PHE A 14 -20.37 -11.96 -0.14
CA PHE A 14 -21.41 -12.15 0.86
C PHE A 14 -21.52 -13.62 1.30
N VAL A 15 -21.59 -14.55 0.35
CA VAL A 15 -21.63 -15.99 0.65
C VAL A 15 -20.39 -16.43 1.44
N VAL A 16 -19.21 -15.98 1.01
CA VAL A 16 -17.95 -16.33 1.65
C VAL A 16 -17.84 -15.76 3.08
N LEU A 17 -18.26 -14.52 3.28
CA LEU A 17 -18.27 -13.87 4.58
C LEU A 17 -19.29 -14.52 5.53
N LEU A 18 -20.43 -14.99 5.01
CA LEU A 18 -21.41 -15.74 5.80
C LEU A 18 -20.82 -17.07 6.29
N ILE A 19 -20.13 -17.82 5.42
CA ILE A 19 -19.41 -19.04 5.81
C ILE A 19 -18.35 -18.72 6.86
N GLY A 20 -17.52 -17.71 6.62
CA GLY A 20 -16.50 -17.26 7.57
C GLY A 20 -17.08 -16.86 8.92
N PHE A 21 -18.24 -16.21 8.93
CA PHE A 21 -18.95 -15.83 10.14
C PHE A 21 -19.37 -17.04 10.96
N VAL A 22 -20.03 -18.01 10.33
CA VAL A 22 -20.47 -19.25 11.00
C VAL A 22 -19.27 -20.00 11.60
N VAL A 23 -18.18 -20.15 10.85
CA VAL A 23 -16.99 -20.88 11.32
C VAL A 23 -16.35 -20.21 12.55
N ASN A 24 -16.15 -18.89 12.52
CA ASN A 24 -15.55 -18.17 13.65
C ASN A 24 -16.51 -18.06 14.84
N PHE A 25 -17.82 -17.96 14.61
CA PHE A 25 -18.83 -17.93 15.67
C PHE A 25 -18.83 -19.20 16.52
N PHE A 26 -18.60 -20.37 15.90
CA PHE A 26 -18.45 -21.65 16.57
C PHE A 26 -17.00 -21.96 17.02
N GLU A 27 -16.13 -20.94 17.04
CA GLU A 27 -14.74 -21.04 17.53
C GLU A 27 -13.96 -22.18 16.85
N LYS A 28 -14.22 -22.42 15.56
CA LYS A 28 -13.53 -23.44 14.78
C LYS A 28 -12.26 -22.86 14.17
N ARG A 29 -11.30 -23.74 13.86
CA ARG A 29 -10.06 -23.31 13.21
C ARG A 29 -10.33 -22.72 11.84
N LYS A 30 -9.60 -21.65 11.52
CA LYS A 30 -9.82 -20.85 10.31
C LYS A 30 -8.84 -21.07 9.16
N ASP A 31 -7.73 -21.74 9.44
CA ASP A 31 -6.61 -21.86 8.52
C ASP A 31 -7.01 -22.49 7.17
N TYR A 32 -7.53 -23.72 7.17
CA TYR A 32 -7.82 -24.43 5.92
C TYR A 32 -8.94 -23.78 5.10
N TYR A 33 -10.01 -23.30 5.74
CA TYR A 33 -11.11 -22.71 5.00
C TYR A 33 -10.69 -21.38 4.36
N ILE A 34 -9.92 -20.53 5.04
CA ILE A 34 -9.42 -19.27 4.47
C ILE A 34 -8.53 -19.53 3.25
N LEU A 35 -7.70 -20.59 3.29
CA LEU A 35 -6.90 -20.99 2.14
C LEU A 35 -7.79 -21.39 0.96
N VAL A 36 -8.79 -22.25 1.18
CA VAL A 36 -9.73 -22.68 0.13
C VAL A 36 -10.46 -21.49 -0.47
N LEU A 37 -11.01 -20.60 0.36
CA LEU A 37 -11.67 -19.38 -0.10
C LEU A 37 -10.72 -18.49 -0.93
N SER A 38 -9.49 -18.31 -0.48
CA SER A 38 -8.49 -17.51 -1.18
C SER A 38 -8.15 -18.10 -2.55
N LEU A 39 -8.04 -19.43 -2.65
CA LEU A 39 -7.84 -20.13 -3.92
C LEU A 39 -9.07 -20.03 -4.84
N LEU A 40 -10.29 -20.08 -4.29
CA LEU A 40 -11.52 -19.87 -5.06
C LEU A 40 -11.58 -18.45 -5.66
N PHE A 41 -11.26 -17.41 -4.88
CA PHE A 41 -11.17 -16.04 -5.40
C PHE A 41 -10.06 -15.90 -6.44
N ALA A 42 -8.91 -16.53 -6.22
CA ALA A 42 -7.84 -16.54 -7.22
C ALA A 42 -8.31 -17.19 -8.54
N GLY A 43 -8.98 -18.35 -8.47
CA GLY A 43 -9.55 -19.00 -9.65
C GLY A 43 -10.59 -18.14 -10.36
N ALA A 44 -11.52 -17.53 -9.63
CA ALA A 44 -12.60 -16.71 -10.19
C ALA A 44 -12.11 -15.41 -10.84
N ILE A 45 -11.04 -14.81 -10.32
CA ILE A 45 -10.51 -13.52 -10.80
C ILE A 45 -9.46 -13.74 -11.89
N TYR A 46 -8.45 -14.58 -11.63
CA TYR A 46 -7.34 -14.80 -12.55
C TYR A 46 -7.67 -15.84 -13.64
N GLY A 47 -8.62 -16.74 -13.40
CA GLY A 47 -9.02 -17.79 -14.35
C GLY A 47 -9.70 -17.26 -15.63
N LYS A 48 -10.08 -15.98 -15.68
CA LYS A 48 -10.60 -15.34 -16.90
C LYS A 48 -9.58 -15.27 -18.03
N SER A 49 -8.28 -15.30 -17.71
CA SER A 49 -7.19 -15.29 -18.69
C SER A 49 -6.19 -16.38 -18.38
N ARG A 50 -5.95 -17.27 -19.35
CA ARG A 50 -4.91 -18.32 -19.24
C ARG A 50 -3.54 -17.72 -18.91
N ALA A 51 -3.22 -16.54 -19.47
CA ALA A 51 -1.96 -15.86 -19.18
C ALA A 51 -1.89 -15.40 -17.71
N MET A 52 -2.96 -14.79 -17.17
CA MET A 52 -2.96 -14.27 -15.79
C MET A 52 -2.78 -15.39 -14.75
N ILE A 53 -3.47 -16.51 -14.91
CA ILE A 53 -3.34 -17.63 -13.98
C ILE A 53 -1.96 -18.29 -14.09
N ILE A 54 -1.39 -18.42 -15.30
CA ILE A 54 -0.02 -18.91 -15.49
C ILE A 54 0.98 -17.97 -14.82
N TYR A 55 0.85 -16.65 -15.00
CA TYR A 55 1.74 -15.67 -14.38
C TYR A 55 1.64 -15.67 -12.86
N LEU A 56 0.43 -15.80 -12.30
CA LEU A 56 0.23 -15.94 -10.86
C LEU A 56 0.93 -17.21 -10.33
N LEU A 57 0.68 -18.36 -10.94
CA LEU A 57 1.28 -19.63 -10.51
C LEU A 57 2.80 -19.60 -10.63
N ALA A 58 3.33 -19.11 -11.75
CA ALA A 58 4.77 -18.95 -11.96
C ALA A 58 5.38 -18.02 -10.91
N PHE A 59 4.73 -16.89 -10.61
CA PHE A 59 5.18 -15.96 -9.57
C PHE A 59 5.18 -16.62 -8.18
N VAL A 60 4.10 -17.29 -7.81
CA VAL A 60 3.96 -17.95 -6.49
C VAL A 60 5.03 -19.03 -6.32
N ILE A 61 5.21 -19.90 -7.31
CA ILE A 61 6.21 -20.98 -7.30
C ILE A 61 7.63 -20.40 -7.24
N TYR A 62 7.93 -19.43 -8.10
CA TYR A 62 9.23 -18.77 -8.14
C TYR A 62 9.60 -18.12 -6.80
N GLN A 63 8.68 -17.34 -6.23
CA GLN A 63 8.92 -16.64 -4.97
C GLN A 63 9.02 -17.61 -3.79
N TYR A 64 8.19 -18.67 -3.74
CA TYR A 64 8.30 -19.69 -2.71
C TYR A 64 9.64 -20.45 -2.79
N PHE A 65 10.12 -20.76 -4.00
CA PHE A 65 11.43 -21.37 -4.18
C PHE A 65 12.55 -20.47 -3.65
N LEU A 66 12.50 -19.16 -3.90
CA LEU A 66 13.46 -18.21 -3.33
C LEU A 66 13.39 -18.15 -1.81
N VAL A 67 12.19 -18.16 -1.22
CA VAL A 67 12.01 -18.23 0.24
C VAL A 67 12.61 -19.52 0.80
N PHE A 68 12.33 -20.65 0.17
CA PHE A 68 12.90 -21.95 0.57
C PHE A 68 14.43 -21.93 0.56
N LEU A 69 15.05 -21.43 -0.52
CA LEU A 69 16.50 -21.27 -0.59
C LEU A 69 17.03 -20.32 0.49
N ALA A 70 16.35 -19.20 0.74
CA ALA A 70 16.74 -18.23 1.76
C ALA A 70 16.79 -18.83 3.17
N GLN A 71 15.92 -19.80 3.48
CA GLN A 71 15.92 -20.49 4.77
C GLN A 71 17.05 -21.50 4.93
N SER A 72 17.74 -21.87 3.84
CA SER A 72 18.81 -22.88 3.83
C SER A 72 20.21 -22.30 3.63
N ILE A 73 20.35 -20.99 3.37
CA ILE A 73 21.65 -20.35 3.10
C ILE A 73 22.10 -19.42 4.25
N GLU A 74 23.40 -19.17 4.30
CA GLU A 74 23.96 -18.16 5.19
C GLU A 74 23.50 -16.74 4.84
N VAL A 75 23.31 -15.90 5.86
CA VAL A 75 22.86 -14.49 5.75
C VAL A 75 23.70 -13.68 4.76
N LYS A 76 25.02 -13.93 4.66
CA LYS A 76 25.91 -13.20 3.73
C LYS A 76 25.52 -13.39 2.26
N ARG A 77 24.86 -14.50 1.91
CA ARG A 77 24.42 -14.84 0.55
C ARG A 77 22.97 -14.42 0.27
N MET A 78 22.29 -13.72 1.19
CA MET A 78 20.88 -13.32 1.03
C MET A 78 20.64 -12.19 0.03
N LYS A 79 21.60 -11.29 -0.15
CA LYS A 79 21.46 -10.11 -1.04
C LYS A 79 21.05 -10.45 -2.48
N PRO A 80 21.70 -11.40 -3.19
CA PRO A 80 21.27 -11.78 -4.54
C PRO A 80 19.86 -12.36 -4.56
N LEU A 81 19.46 -13.16 -3.56
CA LEU A 81 18.10 -13.73 -3.49
C LEU A 81 17.04 -12.63 -3.28
N ILE A 82 17.33 -11.64 -2.43
CA ILE A 82 16.45 -10.48 -2.25
C ILE A 82 16.31 -9.72 -3.58
N PHE A 83 17.41 -9.52 -4.33
CA PHE A 83 17.35 -8.88 -5.65
C PHE A 83 16.51 -9.70 -6.64
N LEU A 84 16.67 -11.02 -6.67
CA LEU A 84 15.87 -11.93 -7.49
C LEU A 84 14.38 -11.87 -7.11
N SER A 85 14.03 -11.73 -5.82
CA SER A 85 12.62 -11.59 -5.40
C SER A 85 11.94 -10.32 -5.91
N ILE A 86 12.71 -9.25 -6.18
CA ILE A 86 12.21 -7.97 -6.72
C ILE A 86 12.06 -8.04 -8.24
N PHE A 87 12.80 -8.93 -8.90
CA PHE A 87 12.94 -9.00 -10.36
C PHE A 87 11.61 -9.15 -11.12
N PRO A 88 10.64 -10.00 -10.72
CA PRO A 88 9.35 -10.09 -11.40
C PRO A 88 8.57 -8.76 -11.41
N LEU A 89 8.64 -7.99 -10.31
CA LEU A 89 8.00 -6.69 -10.24
C LEU A 89 8.68 -5.68 -11.17
N VAL A 90 10.01 -5.69 -11.24
CA VAL A 90 10.78 -4.83 -12.15
C VAL A 90 10.44 -5.14 -13.60
N ILE A 91 10.43 -6.42 -13.99
CA ILE A 91 10.00 -6.84 -15.33
C ILE A 91 8.60 -6.29 -15.63
N ASN A 92 7.63 -6.55 -14.75
CA ASN A 92 6.26 -6.06 -14.96
C ASN A 92 6.20 -4.53 -15.12
N LYS A 93 6.99 -3.75 -14.36
CA LYS A 93 7.04 -2.29 -14.48
C LYS A 93 7.72 -1.81 -15.77
N VAL A 94 8.79 -2.46 -16.20
CA VAL A 94 9.50 -2.13 -17.46
C VAL A 94 8.64 -2.50 -18.67
N PHE A 95 8.04 -3.69 -18.68
CA PHE A 95 7.15 -4.13 -19.74
C PHE A 95 5.79 -3.43 -19.76
N ALA A 96 5.42 -2.71 -18.68
CA ALA A 96 4.28 -1.79 -18.71
C ALA A 96 4.58 -0.51 -19.51
N LEU A 97 5.85 -0.18 -19.77
CA LEU A 97 6.23 0.90 -20.71
C LEU A 97 6.20 0.42 -22.17
N THR A 98 6.21 -0.88 -22.39
CA THR A 98 6.08 -1.49 -23.71
C THR A 98 4.64 -1.99 -23.90
N SER A 99 4.24 -2.30 -25.13
CA SER A 99 2.94 -2.91 -25.42
C SER A 99 2.86 -4.41 -25.04
N LEU A 100 3.94 -4.96 -24.46
CA LEU A 100 4.12 -6.41 -24.31
C LEU A 100 3.59 -7.00 -22.99
N HIS A 101 3.14 -6.19 -22.02
CA HIS A 101 2.40 -6.60 -20.80
C HIS A 101 2.82 -7.93 -20.12
N LEU A 102 4.12 -8.24 -20.13
CA LEU A 102 4.66 -9.49 -19.60
C LEU A 102 4.60 -9.51 -18.07
N LEU A 103 4.20 -10.64 -17.48
CA LEU A 103 3.98 -10.81 -16.03
C LEU A 103 2.94 -9.84 -15.43
N ALA A 104 2.06 -9.27 -16.26
CA ALA A 104 0.99 -8.39 -15.80
C ALA A 104 -0.17 -9.19 -15.22
N PHE A 105 -0.26 -9.23 -13.90
CA PHE A 105 -1.45 -9.71 -13.18
C PHE A 105 -1.77 -8.81 -11.99
N ILE A 106 -3.06 -8.75 -11.65
CA ILE A 106 -3.58 -7.93 -10.55
C ILE A 106 -2.93 -8.37 -9.24
N GLY A 107 -2.38 -7.43 -8.47
CA GLY A 107 -1.81 -7.69 -7.15
C GLY A 107 -0.31 -8.03 -7.11
N ILE A 108 0.37 -8.17 -8.26
CA ILE A 108 1.83 -8.45 -8.29
C ILE A 108 2.62 -7.48 -7.39
N SER A 109 2.31 -6.19 -7.43
CA SER A 109 2.98 -5.16 -6.62
C SER A 109 2.84 -5.39 -5.11
N TYR A 110 1.64 -5.74 -4.63
CA TYR A 110 1.37 -5.95 -3.20
C TYR A 110 1.89 -7.30 -2.73
N MET A 111 1.77 -8.33 -3.57
CA MET A 111 2.37 -9.65 -3.32
C MET A 111 3.90 -9.58 -3.25
N SER A 112 4.55 -8.80 -4.11
CA SER A 112 6.00 -8.58 -4.01
C SER A 112 6.41 -7.98 -2.67
N PHE A 113 5.66 -7.02 -2.11
CA PHE A 113 5.98 -6.51 -0.77
C PHE A 113 5.92 -7.59 0.31
N LYS A 114 4.95 -8.50 0.23
CA LYS A 114 4.81 -9.64 1.15
C LYS A 114 6.01 -10.59 1.04
N THR A 115 6.41 -10.95 -0.17
CA THR A 115 7.53 -11.89 -0.38
C THR A 115 8.88 -11.25 -0.01
N ILE A 116 9.13 -10.00 -0.42
CA ILE A 116 10.33 -9.25 -0.06
C ILE A 116 10.42 -9.08 1.48
N GLN A 117 9.30 -8.80 2.15
CA GLN A 117 9.25 -8.70 3.61
C GLN A 117 9.68 -10.02 4.27
N ILE A 118 9.18 -11.17 3.80
CA ILE A 118 9.62 -12.48 4.31
C ILE A 118 11.13 -12.67 4.12
N MET A 119 11.66 -12.39 2.91
CA MET A 119 13.09 -12.54 2.61
C MET A 119 13.97 -11.65 3.50
N LEU A 120 13.54 -10.42 3.74
CA LEU A 120 14.24 -9.47 4.60
C LEU A 120 14.18 -9.87 6.08
N GLU A 121 13.04 -10.37 6.56
CA GLU A 121 12.91 -10.85 7.95
C GLU A 121 13.68 -12.16 8.20
N ILE A 122 13.81 -13.04 7.21
CA ILE A 122 14.74 -14.19 7.27
C ILE A 122 16.18 -13.67 7.38
N SER A 123 16.56 -12.69 6.55
CA SER A 123 17.91 -12.11 6.60
C SER A 123 18.23 -11.42 7.93
N ASP A 124 17.22 -10.88 8.62
CA ASP A 124 17.38 -10.25 9.94
C ASP A 124 17.30 -11.27 11.09
N GLY A 125 17.05 -12.56 10.80
CA GLY A 125 16.90 -13.61 11.80
C GLY A 125 15.60 -13.55 12.62
N LEU A 126 14.60 -12.79 12.13
CA LEU A 126 13.29 -12.65 12.76
C LEU A 126 12.36 -13.83 12.43
N ILE A 127 12.56 -14.46 11.28
CA ILE A 127 11.91 -15.71 10.88
C ILE A 127 12.96 -16.80 10.89
N LYS A 128 12.84 -17.73 11.86
CA LYS A 128 13.77 -18.86 12.03
C LYS A 128 13.16 -20.19 11.63
N GLU A 129 11.85 -20.33 11.80
CA GLU A 129 11.13 -21.55 11.48
C GLU A 129 10.87 -21.65 9.97
N LYS A 130 10.86 -22.89 9.46
CA LYS A 130 10.56 -23.16 8.06
C LYS A 130 9.13 -22.74 7.75
N ILE A 131 8.94 -21.89 6.73
CA ILE A 131 7.60 -21.48 6.32
C ILE A 131 7.02 -22.61 5.47
N SER A 132 5.90 -23.17 5.89
CA SER A 132 5.22 -24.20 5.09
C SER A 132 4.60 -23.60 3.84
N ILE A 133 4.41 -24.40 2.79
CA ILE A 133 3.71 -23.95 1.58
C ILE A 133 2.29 -23.47 1.89
N LYS A 134 1.62 -24.09 2.87
CA LYS A 134 0.28 -23.70 3.34
C LYS A 134 0.30 -22.27 3.89
N ASP A 135 1.18 -21.99 4.84
CA ASP A 135 1.30 -20.68 5.49
C ASP A 135 1.69 -19.59 4.48
N TYR A 136 2.61 -19.94 3.58
CA TYR A 136 3.02 -19.05 2.50
C TYR A 136 1.85 -18.69 1.58
N LEU A 137 1.10 -19.68 1.09
CA LEU A 137 -0.05 -19.47 0.21
C LEU A 137 -1.15 -18.68 0.93
N GLN A 138 -1.45 -19.00 2.18
CA GLN A 138 -2.44 -18.27 2.99
C GLN A 138 -2.08 -16.80 3.12
N PHE A 139 -0.84 -16.49 3.48
CA PHE A 139 -0.40 -15.10 3.64
C PHE A 139 -0.39 -14.35 2.30
N LEU A 140 0.16 -14.96 1.25
CA LEU A 140 0.34 -14.31 -0.04
C LEU A 140 -1.00 -14.08 -0.75
N LEU A 141 -1.84 -15.11 -0.82
CA LEU A 141 -3.08 -15.12 -1.59
C LEU A 141 -4.32 -14.70 -0.80
N PHE A 142 -4.17 -14.27 0.46
CA PHE A 142 -5.29 -13.80 1.27
C PHE A 142 -6.17 -12.79 0.51
N PHE A 143 -7.32 -13.25 0.04
CA PHE A 143 -8.09 -12.56 -1.00
C PHE A 143 -8.55 -11.13 -0.63
N PRO A 144 -8.85 -10.80 0.65
CA PRO A 144 -9.24 -9.44 0.98
C PRO A 144 -8.15 -8.42 0.67
N THR A 145 -6.87 -8.81 0.75
CA THR A 145 -5.74 -7.88 0.63
C THR A 145 -4.83 -8.10 -0.58
N VAL A 146 -5.06 -9.15 -1.36
CA VAL A 146 -4.12 -9.61 -2.42
C VAL A 146 -3.88 -8.61 -3.56
N SER A 147 -4.90 -7.86 -3.98
CA SER A 147 -4.80 -6.96 -5.14
C SER A 147 -4.26 -5.57 -4.81
N ALA A 148 -4.90 -4.89 -3.85
CA ALA A 148 -4.54 -3.55 -3.41
C ALA A 148 -4.90 -3.26 -1.94
N GLY A 149 -5.04 -4.29 -1.10
CA GLY A 149 -5.37 -4.09 0.31
C GLY A 149 -4.15 -3.77 1.17
N PRO A 150 -4.35 -3.60 2.49
CA PRO A 150 -3.26 -3.32 3.41
C PRO A 150 -2.13 -4.36 3.34
N ILE A 151 -0.90 -3.87 3.28
CA ILE A 151 0.33 -4.68 3.24
C ILE A 151 0.63 -5.18 4.66
N ASP A 152 0.29 -6.44 4.88
CA ASP A 152 0.44 -7.08 6.18
C ASP A 152 1.86 -7.62 6.43
N ARG A 153 2.15 -8.03 7.67
CA ARG A 153 3.37 -8.71 8.09
C ARG A 153 3.11 -10.20 8.28
N SER A 154 3.91 -11.05 7.63
CA SER A 154 3.77 -12.51 7.68
C SER A 154 3.63 -13.06 9.11
N ARG A 155 4.52 -12.69 10.04
CA ARG A 155 4.49 -13.19 11.42
C ARG A 155 3.20 -12.86 12.17
N ARG A 156 2.68 -11.64 12.00
CA ARG A 156 1.42 -11.20 12.63
C ARG A 156 0.23 -11.96 12.04
N PHE A 157 0.15 -12.00 10.71
CA PHE A 157 -0.91 -12.71 9.99
C PHE A 157 -0.94 -14.20 10.34
N LEU A 158 0.23 -14.86 10.33
CA LEU A 158 0.34 -16.29 10.64
C LEU A 158 0.03 -16.60 12.11
N LYS A 159 0.29 -15.67 13.02
CA LYS A 159 -0.17 -15.80 14.40
C LYS A 159 -1.71 -15.80 14.46
N GLU A 160 -2.35 -14.78 13.88
CA GLU A 160 -3.81 -14.63 13.93
C GLU A 160 -4.58 -15.73 13.19
N ILE A 161 -4.06 -16.24 12.07
CA ILE A 161 -4.76 -17.29 11.30
C ILE A 161 -4.73 -18.65 12.02
N ASN A 162 -3.71 -18.90 12.85
CA ASN A 162 -3.56 -20.14 13.60
C ASN A 162 -4.24 -20.08 14.98
N GLU A 163 -4.52 -18.88 15.49
CA GLU A 163 -5.22 -18.68 16.75
C GLU A 163 -6.75 -18.70 16.57
N VAL A 164 -7.45 -19.33 17.52
CA VAL A 164 -8.92 -19.27 17.61
C VAL A 164 -9.27 -18.11 18.54
N MET A 165 -10.06 -17.17 18.02
CA MET A 165 -10.51 -16.01 18.77
C MET A 165 -11.76 -16.36 19.58
N PRO A 166 -11.84 -15.98 20.88
CA PRO A 166 -13.04 -16.18 21.68
C PRO A 166 -14.26 -15.50 21.04
N ARG A 167 -15.42 -16.14 21.11
CA ARG A 167 -16.65 -15.72 20.43
C ARG A 167 -17.04 -14.26 20.73
N LYS A 168 -16.87 -13.82 21.98
CA LYS A 168 -17.21 -12.43 22.37
C LYS A 168 -16.34 -11.41 21.62
N GLU A 169 -15.03 -11.60 21.63
CA GLU A 169 -14.07 -10.74 20.91
C GLU A 169 -14.32 -10.79 19.40
N TYR A 170 -14.61 -11.98 18.88
CA TYR A 170 -14.93 -12.17 17.47
C TYR A 170 -16.19 -11.39 17.04
N LEU A 171 -17.26 -11.41 17.84
CA LEU A 171 -18.50 -10.70 17.51
C LEU A 171 -18.29 -9.18 17.44
N GLU A 172 -17.46 -8.62 18.33
CA GLU A 172 -17.06 -7.21 18.28
C GLU A 172 -16.27 -6.92 16.99
N LEU A 173 -15.28 -7.76 16.66
CA LEU A 173 -14.47 -7.63 15.44
C LEU A 173 -15.32 -7.72 14.16
N ALA A 174 -16.26 -8.67 14.11
CA ALA A 174 -17.16 -8.89 12.98
C ALA A 174 -18.12 -7.72 12.79
N GLY A 175 -18.67 -7.15 13.88
CA GLY A 175 -19.50 -5.95 13.85
C GLY A 175 -18.74 -4.74 13.29
N ASP A 176 -17.50 -4.55 13.75
CA ASP A 176 -16.55 -3.59 13.17
C ASP A 176 -16.33 -3.83 11.67
N GLY A 177 -16.26 -5.09 11.27
CA GLY A 177 -16.10 -5.50 9.88
C GLY A 177 -17.27 -5.12 9.00
N VAL A 178 -18.51 -5.35 9.45
CA VAL A 178 -19.73 -4.92 8.77
C VAL A 178 -19.76 -3.40 8.61
N TYR A 179 -19.49 -2.66 9.68
CA TYR A 179 -19.41 -1.20 9.64
C TYR A 179 -18.40 -0.71 8.60
N ARG A 180 -17.20 -1.31 8.57
CA ARG A 180 -16.15 -0.96 7.60
C ARG A 180 -16.56 -1.27 6.16
N ILE A 181 -17.24 -2.39 5.89
CA ILE A 181 -17.74 -2.70 4.54
C ILE A 181 -18.77 -1.66 4.10
N VAL A 182 -19.75 -1.33 4.95
CA VAL A 182 -20.80 -0.34 4.63
C VAL A 182 -20.19 1.05 4.39
N LEU A 183 -19.30 1.49 5.27
CA LEU A 183 -18.59 2.77 5.09
C LEU A 183 -17.72 2.76 3.82
N GLY A 184 -17.07 1.63 3.53
CA GLY A 184 -16.27 1.44 2.34
C GLY A 184 -17.09 1.51 1.05
N LEU A 185 -18.30 0.95 1.04
CA LEU A 185 -19.27 1.08 -0.05
C LEU A 185 -19.69 2.54 -0.25
N LEU A 186 -20.03 3.26 0.82
CA LEU A 186 -20.34 4.69 0.74
C LEU A 186 -19.17 5.48 0.12
N TYR A 187 -17.95 5.23 0.58
CA TYR A 187 -16.77 5.93 0.08
C TYR A 187 -16.50 5.61 -1.39
N LYS A 188 -16.40 4.32 -1.76
CA LYS A 188 -15.98 3.92 -3.11
C LYS A 188 -17.10 4.03 -4.15
N VAL A 189 -18.32 3.62 -3.82
CA VAL A 189 -19.42 3.51 -4.80
C VAL A 189 -20.19 4.82 -4.93
N VAL A 190 -20.31 5.59 -3.84
CA VAL A 190 -21.10 6.84 -3.85
C VAL A 190 -20.18 8.06 -3.97
N LEU A 191 -19.33 8.30 -2.96
CA LEU A 191 -18.56 9.54 -2.87
C LEU A 191 -17.50 9.64 -3.97
N SER A 192 -16.71 8.59 -4.17
CA SER A 192 -15.69 8.55 -5.23
C SER A 192 -16.31 8.72 -6.61
N THR A 193 -17.39 7.99 -6.92
CA THR A 193 -18.10 8.12 -8.20
C THR A 193 -18.67 9.51 -8.40
N TYR A 194 -19.29 10.11 -7.39
CA TYR A 194 -19.80 11.48 -7.47
C TYR A 194 -18.69 12.50 -7.75
N VAL A 195 -17.58 12.43 -7.01
CA VAL A 195 -16.42 13.31 -7.24
C VAL A 195 -15.81 13.08 -8.62
N TYR A 196 -15.74 11.83 -9.09
CA TYR A 196 -15.26 11.51 -10.43
C TYR A 196 -16.12 12.14 -11.53
N GLN A 197 -17.45 12.11 -11.39
CA GLN A 197 -18.35 12.81 -12.31
C GLN A 197 -18.11 14.33 -12.31
N MET A 198 -17.84 14.93 -11.15
CA MET A 198 -17.46 16.35 -11.07
C MET A 198 -16.14 16.64 -11.80
N ILE A 199 -15.16 15.73 -11.75
CA ILE A 199 -13.91 15.85 -12.51
C ILE A 199 -14.19 15.83 -14.01
N LEU A 200 -15.03 14.89 -14.48
CA LEU A 200 -15.41 14.78 -15.89
C LEU A 200 -16.17 16.00 -16.42
N ALA A 201 -16.93 16.67 -15.55
CA ALA A 201 -17.67 17.89 -15.90
C ALA A 201 -16.79 19.16 -15.93
N LEU A 202 -15.51 19.09 -15.55
CA LEU A 202 -14.62 20.25 -15.62
C LEU A 202 -14.34 20.65 -17.07
N SER A 203 -14.48 21.94 -17.35
CA SER A 203 -14.17 22.57 -18.63
C SER A 203 -12.96 23.51 -18.52
N ASN A 204 -12.55 24.11 -19.65
CA ASN A 204 -11.43 25.06 -19.74
C ASN A 204 -10.08 24.47 -19.29
N THR A 205 -9.78 23.27 -19.80
CA THR A 205 -8.50 22.58 -19.58
C THR A 205 -7.32 23.50 -19.91
N GLY A 206 -6.27 23.44 -19.09
CA GLY A 206 -5.07 24.28 -19.23
C GLY A 206 -5.12 25.65 -18.53
N THR A 207 -6.28 26.06 -17.98
CA THR A 207 -6.34 27.28 -17.13
C THR A 207 -5.87 27.00 -15.69
N VAL A 208 -5.46 28.06 -14.97
CA VAL A 208 -5.11 27.97 -13.54
C VAL A 208 -6.31 27.53 -12.71
N VAL A 209 -7.50 28.06 -13.01
CA VAL A 209 -8.75 27.72 -12.31
C VAL A 209 -9.10 26.24 -12.49
N TYR A 210 -8.96 25.69 -13.70
CA TYR A 210 -9.11 24.26 -13.96
C TYR A 210 -8.15 23.44 -13.10
N SER A 211 -6.86 23.79 -13.12
CA SER A 211 -5.81 23.05 -12.39
C SER A 211 -6.07 23.00 -10.89
N ILE A 212 -6.51 24.12 -10.29
CA ILE A 212 -6.87 24.17 -8.86
C ILE A 212 -8.08 23.28 -8.59
N LYS A 213 -9.18 23.43 -9.35
CA LYS A 213 -10.38 22.59 -9.16
C LYS A 213 -10.06 21.10 -9.31
N TYR A 214 -9.32 20.74 -10.35
CA TYR A 214 -8.88 19.37 -10.61
C TYR A 214 -8.04 18.83 -9.46
N MET A 215 -7.07 19.60 -8.94
CA MET A 215 -6.23 19.17 -7.81
C MET A 215 -7.02 18.75 -6.58
N TYR A 216 -7.99 19.57 -6.16
CA TYR A 216 -8.83 19.27 -5.00
C TYR A 216 -9.77 18.10 -5.26
N LEU A 217 -10.45 18.07 -6.42
CA LEU A 217 -11.37 16.99 -6.77
C LEU A 217 -10.63 15.65 -6.93
N TYR A 218 -9.46 15.64 -7.59
CA TYR A 218 -8.63 14.44 -7.73
C TYR A 218 -8.16 13.92 -6.38
N THR A 219 -7.80 14.81 -5.44
CA THR A 219 -7.43 14.42 -4.07
C THR A 219 -8.58 13.70 -3.36
N LEU A 220 -9.80 14.24 -3.46
CA LEU A 220 -10.99 13.64 -2.87
C LEU A 220 -11.33 12.30 -3.54
N TYR A 221 -11.30 12.23 -4.87
CA TYR A 221 -11.51 11.01 -5.64
C TYR A 221 -10.53 9.92 -5.20
N LEU A 222 -9.22 10.22 -5.24
CA LEU A 222 -8.16 9.29 -4.86
C LEU A 222 -8.35 8.77 -3.43
N PHE A 223 -8.70 9.65 -2.50
CA PHE A 223 -8.95 9.25 -1.12
C PHE A 223 -10.18 8.37 -0.98
N PHE A 224 -11.34 8.77 -1.50
CA PHE A 224 -12.58 8.02 -1.32
C PHE A 224 -12.54 6.67 -2.04
N ASP A 225 -11.95 6.60 -3.23
CA ASP A 225 -11.77 5.34 -3.95
C ASP A 225 -10.90 4.38 -3.15
N PHE A 226 -9.71 4.84 -2.76
CA PHE A 226 -8.71 3.95 -2.17
C PHE A 226 -8.97 3.64 -0.69
N ALA A 227 -9.46 4.62 0.08
CA ALA A 227 -9.90 4.39 1.46
C ALA A 227 -11.16 3.53 1.50
N GLY A 228 -12.09 3.71 0.55
CA GLY A 228 -13.27 2.85 0.43
C GLY A 228 -12.91 1.40 0.12
N TYR A 229 -12.01 1.19 -0.85
CA TYR A 229 -11.43 -0.11 -1.14
C TYR A 229 -10.78 -0.73 0.12
N SER A 230 -9.90 0.03 0.79
CA SER A 230 -9.18 -0.43 1.97
C SER A 230 -10.12 -0.78 3.13
N LEU A 231 -11.19 -0.02 3.34
CA LEU A 231 -12.21 -0.29 4.35
C LEU A 231 -12.93 -1.61 4.07
N MET A 232 -13.33 -1.87 2.83
CA MET A 232 -13.97 -3.15 2.48
C MET A 232 -13.01 -4.33 2.60
N ALA A 233 -11.73 -4.16 2.22
CA ALA A 233 -10.68 -5.16 2.40
C ALA A 233 -10.49 -5.52 3.88
N VAL A 234 -10.33 -4.51 4.75
CA VAL A 234 -10.19 -4.73 6.20
C VAL A 234 -11.49 -5.29 6.78
N GLY A 235 -12.65 -4.77 6.41
CA GLY A 235 -13.93 -5.23 6.94
C GLY A 235 -14.22 -6.70 6.60
N SER A 236 -13.85 -7.12 5.40
CA SER A 236 -13.91 -8.53 5.00
C SER A 236 -12.96 -9.39 5.83
N SER A 237 -11.75 -8.90 6.08
CA SER A 237 -10.76 -9.60 6.94
C SER A 237 -11.27 -9.77 8.38
N ASN A 238 -11.85 -8.70 8.94
CA ASN A 238 -12.45 -8.69 10.27
C ASN A 238 -13.54 -9.76 10.42
N ILE A 239 -14.47 -9.87 9.46
CA ILE A 239 -15.53 -10.89 9.48
C ILE A 239 -14.95 -12.31 9.35
N LEU A 240 -13.84 -12.46 8.61
CA LEU A 240 -13.07 -13.72 8.55
C LEU A 240 -12.25 -13.99 9.81
N GLY A 241 -12.30 -13.12 10.82
CA GLY A 241 -11.63 -13.27 12.10
C GLY A 241 -10.14 -12.93 12.07
N ILE A 242 -9.69 -12.08 11.13
CA ILE A 242 -8.30 -11.58 11.03
C ILE A 242 -8.32 -10.05 11.15
N GLN A 243 -7.49 -9.49 12.03
CA GLN A 243 -7.49 -8.07 12.34
C GLN A 243 -6.52 -7.30 11.44
N THR A 244 -6.75 -7.29 10.12
CA THR A 244 -5.83 -6.62 9.17
C THR A 244 -5.58 -5.14 9.51
N PRO A 245 -4.31 -4.65 9.40
CA PRO A 245 -3.98 -3.26 9.69
C PRO A 245 -4.72 -2.26 8.79
N MET A 246 -5.01 -1.07 9.33
CA MET A 246 -5.70 0.00 8.60
C MET A 246 -4.74 0.78 7.69
N ASN A 247 -5.22 1.20 6.53
CA ASN A 247 -4.46 2.04 5.59
C ASN A 247 -4.61 3.54 5.81
N PHE A 248 -5.69 3.98 6.46
CA PHE A 248 -5.99 5.40 6.61
C PHE A 248 -6.44 5.74 8.02
N ASN A 249 -5.96 6.87 8.53
CA ASN A 249 -6.37 7.42 9.83
C ASN A 249 -6.50 8.95 9.78
N LYS A 250 -7.62 9.42 9.22
CA LYS A 250 -7.95 10.85 9.08
C LYS A 250 -6.76 11.68 8.53
N PRO A 251 -6.21 11.33 7.35
CA PRO A 251 -4.98 11.94 6.84
C PRO A 251 -5.09 13.44 6.59
N PHE A 252 -6.29 13.96 6.34
CA PHE A 252 -6.49 15.40 6.11
C PHE A 252 -6.53 16.24 7.40
N LEU A 253 -6.36 15.64 8.57
CA LEU A 253 -6.16 16.34 9.83
C LEU A 253 -4.67 16.50 10.20
N SER A 254 -3.76 16.10 9.30
CA SER A 254 -2.33 16.10 9.59
C SER A 254 -1.78 17.51 9.69
N VAL A 255 -1.08 17.80 10.78
CA VAL A 255 -0.50 19.14 10.98
C VAL A 255 0.84 19.33 10.28
N ASP A 256 1.50 18.24 9.90
CA ASP A 256 2.76 18.27 9.14
C ASP A 256 2.91 17.05 8.20
N ILE A 257 3.91 17.12 7.32
CA ILE A 257 4.12 16.08 6.30
C ILE A 257 4.51 14.72 6.88
N LYS A 258 5.14 14.68 8.06
CA LYS A 258 5.47 13.40 8.72
C LYS A 258 4.22 12.78 9.32
N ASP A 259 3.38 13.58 9.98
CA ASP A 259 2.06 13.17 10.49
C ASP A 259 1.14 12.70 9.35
N PHE A 260 1.24 13.31 8.16
CA PHE A 260 0.51 12.84 6.99
C PHE A 260 0.89 11.40 6.61
N TRP A 261 2.19 11.08 6.53
CA TRP A 261 2.65 9.74 6.17
C TRP A 261 2.44 8.69 7.28
N THR A 262 2.08 9.07 8.50
CA THR A 262 1.61 8.12 9.53
C THR A 262 0.10 7.87 9.46
N ARG A 263 -0.62 8.58 8.59
CA ARG A 263 -2.08 8.53 8.44
C ARG A 263 -2.57 8.17 7.04
N TRP A 264 -1.73 8.33 6.03
CA TRP A 264 -2.01 8.01 4.63
C TRP A 264 -1.29 6.74 4.21
N HIS A 265 -2.01 5.81 3.58
CA HIS A 265 -1.50 4.53 3.08
C HIS A 265 -0.52 3.87 4.07
N ILE A 266 -0.96 3.77 5.32
CA ILE A 266 -0.13 3.52 6.50
C ILE A 266 0.70 2.26 6.31
N THR A 267 0.12 1.16 5.80
CA THR A 267 0.88 -0.09 5.67
C THR A 267 2.05 0.04 4.69
N LEU A 268 1.86 0.75 3.57
CA LEU A 268 2.95 1.03 2.62
C LEU A 268 4.00 1.94 3.27
N SER A 269 3.56 3.01 3.91
CA SER A 269 4.44 3.95 4.60
C SER A 269 5.31 3.25 5.66
N THR A 270 4.71 2.40 6.49
CA THR A 270 5.44 1.59 7.48
C THR A 270 6.33 0.54 6.82
N TRP A 271 5.90 -0.07 5.71
CA TRP A 271 6.72 -1.02 4.97
C TRP A 271 7.99 -0.36 4.47
N LEU A 272 7.86 0.79 3.80
CA LEU A 272 8.99 1.58 3.29
C LEU A 272 9.88 2.07 4.43
N ARG A 273 9.30 2.58 5.53
CA ARG A 273 10.06 3.01 6.70
C ARG A 273 10.95 1.90 7.24
N ASP A 274 10.38 0.72 7.45
CA ASP A 274 11.08 -0.39 8.11
C ASP A 274 12.08 -1.08 7.17
N PHE A 275 11.72 -1.26 5.89
CA PHE A 275 12.51 -2.06 4.94
C PHE A 275 13.36 -1.26 3.96
N VAL A 276 13.07 0.02 3.73
CA VAL A 276 13.85 0.89 2.83
C VAL A 276 14.56 1.98 3.64
N PHE A 277 13.83 2.92 4.25
CA PHE A 277 14.41 4.05 4.97
C PHE A 277 15.40 3.60 6.05
N SER A 278 15.00 2.68 6.93
CA SER A 278 15.83 2.25 8.07
C SER A 278 17.10 1.54 7.59
N ARG A 279 17.01 0.72 6.55
CA ARG A 279 18.16 0.02 5.96
C ARG A 279 19.13 0.98 5.29
N VAL A 280 18.61 1.93 4.50
CA VAL A 280 19.42 2.98 3.86
C VAL A 280 20.11 3.82 4.93
N LEU A 281 19.37 4.30 5.93
CA LEU A 281 19.93 5.11 7.02
C LEU A 281 21.06 4.37 7.76
N MET A 282 20.85 3.11 8.13
CA MET A 282 21.87 2.29 8.77
C MET A 282 23.10 2.07 7.87
N GLN A 283 22.92 1.94 6.56
CA GLN A 283 24.04 1.81 5.62
C GLN A 283 24.86 3.09 5.53
N VAL A 284 24.19 4.24 5.42
CA VAL A 284 24.84 5.57 5.35
C VAL A 284 25.62 5.86 6.63
N ILE A 285 25.04 5.55 7.80
CA ILE A 285 25.70 5.70 9.11
C ILE A 285 26.93 4.79 9.20
N ARG A 286 26.80 3.49 8.88
CA ARG A 286 27.91 2.53 8.96
C ARG A 286 29.07 2.89 8.03
N LYS A 287 28.75 3.33 6.82
CA LYS A 287 29.76 3.75 5.83
C LYS A 287 30.25 5.19 6.02
N LYS A 288 29.75 5.92 7.04
CA LYS A 288 30.11 7.31 7.35
C LYS A 288 30.04 8.25 6.14
N TRP A 289 29.03 8.09 5.28
CA TRP A 289 28.91 8.89 4.04
C TRP A 289 28.81 10.39 4.29
N PHE A 290 28.18 10.80 5.39
CA PHE A 290 28.10 12.20 5.79
C PHE A 290 28.54 12.38 7.24
N LYS A 291 29.17 13.53 7.52
CA LYS A 291 29.61 13.91 8.88
C LYS A 291 28.43 14.23 9.82
N ASN A 292 27.31 14.73 9.28
CA ASN A 292 26.17 15.19 10.06
C ASN A 292 25.02 14.17 10.02
N ARG A 293 24.49 13.81 11.20
CA ARG A 293 23.31 12.94 11.35
C ARG A 293 22.09 13.45 10.57
N LEU A 294 21.92 14.77 10.46
CA LEU A 294 20.84 15.37 9.69
C LEU A 294 20.95 15.03 8.21
N HIS A 295 22.15 15.10 7.62
CA HIS A 295 22.36 14.75 6.21
C HIS A 295 22.12 13.26 5.94
N ASN A 296 22.45 12.39 6.91
CA ASN A 296 22.12 10.97 6.81
C ASN A 296 20.60 10.75 6.71
N ALA A 297 19.83 11.43 7.56
CA ALA A 297 18.37 11.32 7.57
C ALA A 297 17.73 11.91 6.30
N THR A 298 18.17 13.09 5.85
CA THR A 298 17.64 13.71 4.62
C THR A 298 17.91 12.86 3.39
N TYR A 299 19.11 12.28 3.27
CA TYR A 299 19.43 11.36 2.18
C TYR A 299 18.54 10.11 2.22
N ALA A 300 18.35 9.52 3.39
CA ALA A 300 17.48 8.36 3.55
C ALA A 300 16.02 8.67 3.18
N TYR A 301 15.49 9.85 3.53
CA TYR A 301 14.15 10.27 3.12
C TYR A 301 14.02 10.43 1.60
N MET A 302 15.02 11.04 0.94
CA MET A 302 15.03 11.18 -0.52
C MET A 302 14.99 9.82 -1.22
N VAL A 303 15.88 8.89 -0.82
CA VAL A 303 15.92 7.54 -1.40
C VAL A 303 14.60 6.81 -1.13
N ASN A 304 14.08 6.87 0.09
CA ASN A 304 12.84 6.19 0.46
C ASN A 304 11.65 6.64 -0.39
N MET A 305 11.45 7.96 -0.54
CA MET A 305 10.33 8.49 -1.31
C MET A 305 10.51 8.34 -2.82
N LEU A 306 11.74 8.37 -3.34
CA LEU A 306 12.01 8.03 -4.74
C LEU A 306 11.68 6.57 -5.05
N VAL A 307 12.10 5.63 -4.20
CA VAL A 307 11.75 4.21 -4.34
C VAL A 307 10.23 4.02 -4.35
N MET A 308 9.51 4.77 -3.51
CA MET A 308 8.03 4.79 -3.52
C MET A 308 7.46 5.31 -4.84
N GLY A 309 8.03 6.38 -5.41
CA GLY A 309 7.68 6.87 -6.74
C GLY A 309 7.87 5.82 -7.84
N PHE A 310 9.05 5.18 -7.89
CA PHE A 310 9.33 4.09 -8.83
C PHE A 310 8.40 2.88 -8.65
N TRP A 311 8.01 2.59 -7.41
CA TRP A 311 7.05 1.53 -7.12
C TRP A 311 5.66 1.83 -7.73
N HIS A 312 5.20 3.08 -7.69
CA HIS A 312 3.96 3.45 -8.38
C HIS A 312 4.08 3.27 -9.90
N GLY A 313 5.17 3.74 -10.50
CA GLY A 313 5.49 3.44 -11.89
C GLY A 313 6.69 4.23 -12.41
N LEU A 314 7.02 3.99 -13.68
CA LEU A 314 8.18 4.58 -14.35
C LEU A 314 7.85 5.86 -15.14
N SER A 315 6.60 6.35 -15.05
CA SER A 315 6.24 7.63 -15.67
C SER A 315 6.86 8.81 -14.92
N VAL A 316 7.08 9.92 -15.64
CA VAL A 316 7.66 11.15 -15.06
C VAL A 316 6.85 11.62 -13.85
N SER A 317 5.52 11.57 -13.93
CA SER A 317 4.60 11.97 -12.85
C SER A 317 4.88 11.24 -11.53
N TYR A 318 5.09 9.92 -11.57
CA TYR A 318 5.35 9.14 -10.35
C TYR A 318 6.75 9.37 -9.78
N ILE A 319 7.76 9.53 -10.65
CA ILE A 319 9.13 9.81 -10.21
C ILE A 319 9.21 11.22 -9.58
N VAL A 320 8.59 12.22 -10.22
CA VAL A 320 8.52 13.59 -9.68
C VAL A 320 7.71 13.63 -8.40
N TYR A 321 6.61 12.87 -8.29
CA TYR A 321 5.86 12.73 -7.04
C TYR A 321 6.73 12.18 -5.89
N GLY A 322 7.49 11.11 -6.15
CA GLY A 322 8.41 10.54 -5.17
C GLY A 322 9.52 11.51 -4.76
N PHE A 323 10.11 12.22 -5.74
CA PHE A 323 11.11 13.26 -5.48
C PHE A 323 10.52 14.41 -4.64
N TYR A 324 9.34 14.89 -5.02
CA TYR A 324 8.62 15.97 -4.34
C TYR A 324 8.39 15.66 -2.86
N HIS A 325 7.83 14.49 -2.54
CA HIS A 325 7.65 14.09 -1.15
C HIS A 325 8.96 13.82 -0.41
N GLY A 326 10.01 13.37 -1.12
CA GLY A 326 11.37 13.29 -0.57
C GLY A 326 11.86 14.65 -0.09
N VAL A 327 11.73 15.68 -0.93
CA VAL A 327 12.11 17.07 -0.60
C VAL A 327 11.29 17.59 0.56
N LEU A 328 9.98 17.35 0.59
CA LEU A 328 9.13 17.77 1.71
C LEU A 328 9.57 17.12 3.03
N MET A 329 9.81 15.82 3.05
CA MET A 329 10.24 15.09 4.26
C MET A 329 11.61 15.55 4.74
N ALA A 330 12.58 15.66 3.82
CA ALA A 330 13.93 16.12 4.13
C ALA A 330 13.94 17.58 4.58
N GLY A 331 13.24 18.47 3.87
CA GLY A 331 13.10 19.88 4.20
C GLY A 331 12.43 20.08 5.55
N PHE A 332 11.37 19.32 5.84
CA PHE A 332 10.70 19.38 7.13
C PHE A 332 11.57 18.84 8.27
N GLU A 333 12.36 17.78 8.06
CA GLU A 333 13.37 17.33 9.04
C GLU A 333 14.37 18.44 9.38
N VAL A 334 14.90 19.12 8.35
CA VAL A 334 15.82 20.25 8.54
C VAL A 334 15.14 21.39 9.30
N TYR A 335 13.93 21.77 8.89
CA TYR A 335 13.14 22.81 9.53
C TYR A 335 12.88 22.50 11.01
N GLN A 336 12.44 21.28 11.34
CA GLN A 336 12.20 20.86 12.72
C GLN A 336 13.46 20.93 13.59
N LYS A 337 14.63 20.58 13.04
CA LYS A 337 15.88 20.52 13.80
C LYS A 337 16.56 21.90 13.93
N LYS A 338 16.53 22.72 12.88
CA LYS A 338 17.28 23.98 12.81
C LYS A 338 16.45 25.23 13.11
N SER A 339 15.15 25.25 12.81
CA SER A 339 14.33 26.46 12.96
C SER A 339 14.02 26.77 14.43
N THR A 340 14.49 27.93 14.91
CA THR A 340 14.10 28.48 16.22
C THR A 340 12.62 28.85 16.25
N PHE A 341 12.09 29.35 15.13
CA PHE A 341 10.67 29.67 14.97
C PHE A 341 9.78 28.43 15.14
N TYR A 342 10.16 27.29 14.54
CA TYR A 342 9.45 26.03 14.76
C TYR A 342 9.45 25.65 16.24
N LYS A 343 10.64 25.63 16.87
CA LYS A 343 10.79 25.22 18.28
C LYS A 343 9.95 26.09 19.22
N LYS A 344 9.88 27.41 18.97
CA LYS A 344 9.11 28.37 19.77
C LYS A 344 7.61 28.28 19.57
N ASN A 345 7.13 27.90 18.38
CA ASN A 345 5.71 28.03 18.02
C ASN A 345 4.98 26.70 17.78
N LYS A 346 5.66 25.55 17.64
CA LYS A 346 5.05 24.24 17.30
C LYS A 346 3.84 23.83 18.15
N ASN A 347 3.78 24.27 19.40
CA ASN A 347 2.71 23.93 20.34
C ASN A 347 1.53 24.91 20.31
N LYS A 348 1.66 26.09 19.67
CA LYS A 348 0.63 27.13 19.62
C LYS A 348 -0.45 26.77 18.59
N ASN A 349 -1.71 27.06 18.93
CA ASN A 349 -2.85 26.70 18.08
C ASN A 349 -2.81 27.36 16.70
N TRP A 350 -2.48 28.65 16.63
CA TRP A 350 -2.35 29.35 15.34
C TRP A 350 -1.29 28.70 14.43
N TYR A 351 -0.19 28.21 15.03
CA TYR A 351 0.88 27.56 14.28
C TYR A 351 0.43 26.20 13.78
N LYS A 352 -0.27 25.41 14.60
CA LYS A 352 -0.83 24.11 14.18
C LYS A 352 -1.83 24.29 13.03
N LEU A 353 -2.69 25.31 13.09
CA LEU A 353 -3.65 25.61 12.02
C LEU A 353 -2.95 26.02 10.73
N LEU A 354 -1.94 26.90 10.83
CA LEU A 354 -1.12 27.30 9.67
C LEU A 354 -0.35 26.11 9.09
N SER A 355 0.28 25.31 9.94
CA SER A 355 1.03 24.12 9.54
C SER A 355 0.14 23.08 8.88
N TRP A 356 -1.07 22.85 9.41
CA TRP A 356 -2.10 22.03 8.78
C TRP A 356 -2.46 22.56 7.39
N PHE A 357 -2.80 23.84 7.28
CA PHE A 357 -3.19 24.46 6.00
C PHE A 357 -2.09 24.33 4.95
N VAL A 358 -0.85 24.65 5.32
CA VAL A 358 0.32 24.52 4.44
C VAL A 358 0.52 23.06 4.04
N THR A 359 0.47 22.13 5.00
CA THR A 359 0.65 20.70 4.74
C THR A 359 -0.40 20.16 3.80
N MET A 360 -1.67 20.52 3.97
CA MET A 360 -2.75 20.05 3.11
C MET A 360 -2.57 20.51 1.67
N ASN A 361 -2.21 21.79 1.46
CA ASN A 361 -1.94 22.30 0.12
C ASN A 361 -0.73 21.60 -0.52
N LEU A 362 0.36 21.37 0.23
CA LEU A 362 1.52 20.64 -0.27
C LEU A 362 1.17 19.18 -0.64
N VAL A 363 0.37 18.50 0.19
CA VAL A 363 -0.12 17.14 -0.12
C VAL A 363 -0.98 17.13 -1.38
N MET A 364 -1.89 18.08 -1.52
CA MET A 364 -2.78 18.20 -2.70
C MET A 364 -1.98 18.48 -3.98
N ILE A 365 -0.95 19.33 -3.91
CA ILE A 365 0.00 19.54 -5.02
C ILE A 365 0.68 18.22 -5.37
N GLY A 366 1.11 17.45 -4.36
CA GLY A 366 1.66 16.10 -4.55
C GLY A 366 0.69 15.21 -5.33
N PHE A 367 -0.58 15.15 -4.93
CA PHE A 367 -1.58 14.36 -5.65
C PHE A 367 -1.89 14.88 -7.06
N PHE A 368 -1.84 16.20 -7.26
CA PHE A 368 -1.95 16.77 -8.60
C PHE A 368 -0.80 16.32 -9.51
N ILE A 369 0.43 16.33 -9.02
CA ILE A 369 1.59 15.76 -9.73
C ILE A 369 1.36 14.26 -10.01
N PHE A 370 0.92 13.51 -9.01
CA PHE A 370 0.66 12.07 -9.11
C PHE A 370 -0.37 11.72 -10.19
N SER A 371 -1.40 12.57 -10.39
CA SER A 371 -2.42 12.38 -11.43
C SER A 371 -1.88 12.39 -12.87
N GLY A 372 -0.70 13.02 -13.07
CA GLY A 372 -0.11 13.26 -14.38
C GLY A 372 -0.80 14.36 -15.21
N GLU A 373 -1.84 15.00 -14.69
CA GLU A 373 -2.51 16.11 -15.34
C GLU A 373 -1.59 17.31 -15.65
N PRO A 374 -0.67 17.74 -14.75
CA PRO A 374 0.26 18.82 -15.07
C PRO A 374 1.12 18.53 -16.30
N TYR A 375 1.57 17.28 -16.44
CA TYR A 375 2.40 16.86 -17.56
C TYR A 375 1.62 16.92 -18.89
N LYS A 376 0.35 16.53 -18.89
CA LYS A 376 -0.52 16.65 -20.08
C LYS A 376 -0.74 18.10 -20.48
N ILE A 377 -0.96 19.00 -19.51
CA ILE A 377 -1.13 20.43 -19.76
C ILE A 377 0.15 21.00 -20.38
N LEU A 378 1.32 20.70 -19.81
CA LEU A 378 2.61 21.14 -20.34
C LEU A 378 2.85 20.66 -21.77
N LEU A 379 2.58 19.38 -22.08
CA LEU A 379 2.71 18.87 -23.43
C LEU A 379 1.74 19.52 -24.42
N THR A 380 0.55 19.91 -23.98
CA THR A 380 -0.43 20.60 -24.82
C THR A 380 0.03 22.03 -25.14
N ILE A 381 0.63 22.72 -24.16
CA ILE A 381 1.19 24.06 -24.35
C ILE A 381 2.42 24.02 -25.27
N LEU A 382 3.33 23.06 -25.07
CA LEU A 382 4.56 22.94 -25.86
C LEU A 382 4.33 22.49 -27.32
N LYS A 383 3.17 21.92 -27.62
CA LYS A 383 2.76 21.54 -28.99
C LYS A 383 2.03 22.65 -29.74
N ARG A 384 1.68 23.76 -29.07
CA ARG A 384 1.20 25.00 -29.69
C ARG A 384 2.39 25.90 -29.93
#